data_AF-A0A7S3ASG4-F1
#
_entry.id   AF-A0A7S3ASG4-F1
#
_cell.length_a   1.000
_cell.length_b   1.000
_cell.length_c   1.000
_cell.angle_alpha   90.00
_cell.angle_beta   90.00
_cell.angle_gamma   90.00
#
_symmetry.space_group_name_H-M   'P 1'
#
loop_
_entity.id
_entity.type
_entity.pdbx_description
1 polymer ?
#
loop_
_entity_poly.entity_id
_entity_poly.type
_entity_poly.pdbx_seq_one_letter_code
_entity_poly.pdbx_strand_id
1 'polypeptide(L)'
;TLDPRLGSSSAVEERVLRLTSEGARSFEFESNDGGGVRCGWRELWDQLRQLEGGAPLADEAWFQNHYRWIAWKLACQHRSLQHIVGSRGFSAEAVLKQLRHRYDRELVRTELPVLRRICEGDETPATHMVLCIAAADAASSSLELTDGWYSVWAKCDAPLTKQLVRGRLRVGLKLRLCGSSRIGDASDHGRPWQLEHSAAAPRLQLNANGTRRAQWHCKLGRCRTNAFRVGVDSLQEGGGQAPVLEVRVVRVFGPLVFLPREEGGNAWLTLPHFEDLQRREEEAQRARHEHADLKRDSRADGRKGAKDDGGEDDGDDDDEGDPQRAVDLSAARLTWKLLLLDAGGGVAG
;
A
#
# COMPACT_ATOMS: atom_id res chain seq x y z
N THR A 1 -4.74 -35.18 11.88
CA THR A 1 -4.62 -36.41 12.69
C THR A 1 -3.28 -36.36 13.38
N LEU A 2 -3.28 -36.13 14.71
CA LEU A 2 -2.09 -36.04 15.54
C LEU A 2 -1.50 -37.45 15.75
N ASP A 3 -0.18 -37.59 15.60
CA ASP A 3 0.57 -38.85 15.80
C ASP A 3 0.55 -39.24 17.30
N PRO A 4 0.14 -40.48 17.66
CA PRO A 4 0.00 -40.92 19.05
C PRO A 4 1.34 -41.21 19.78
N ARG A 5 2.50 -40.86 19.20
CA ARG A 5 3.83 -41.09 19.81
C ARG A 5 4.42 -39.91 20.59
N LEU A 6 3.70 -38.81 20.76
CA LEU A 6 4.13 -37.70 21.60
C LEU A 6 3.73 -37.98 23.06
N GLY A 7 4.68 -38.51 23.82
CA GLY A 7 4.58 -38.63 25.29
C GLY A 7 4.21 -37.30 25.94
N SER A 8 3.60 -37.37 27.13
CA SER A 8 3.03 -36.26 27.90
C SER A 8 3.68 -34.90 27.60
N SER A 9 3.01 -34.10 26.77
CA SER A 9 3.49 -32.75 26.47
C SER A 9 3.52 -31.96 27.78
N SER A 10 4.68 -31.41 28.11
CA SER A 10 4.80 -30.56 29.30
C SER A 10 3.87 -29.35 29.13
N ALA A 11 3.27 -28.83 30.20
CA ALA A 11 2.40 -27.65 30.14
C ALA A 11 3.09 -26.44 29.46
N VAL A 12 4.43 -26.40 29.50
CA VAL A 12 5.27 -25.42 28.81
C VAL A 12 5.18 -25.54 27.29
N GLU A 13 5.20 -26.76 26.75
CA GLU A 13 5.05 -26.99 25.30
C GLU A 13 3.68 -26.55 24.80
N GLU A 14 2.61 -26.76 25.57
CA GLU A 14 1.26 -26.29 25.19
C GLU A 14 1.18 -24.75 25.14
N ARG A 15 1.83 -24.05 26.08
CA ARG A 15 1.93 -22.59 26.08
C ARG A 15 2.70 -22.08 24.85
N VAL A 16 3.78 -22.74 24.46
CA VAL A 16 4.57 -22.39 23.27
C VAL A 16 3.81 -22.66 21.97
N LEU A 17 3.03 -23.75 21.93
CA LEU A 17 2.21 -24.12 20.78
C LEU A 17 1.16 -23.05 20.45
N ARG A 18 0.60 -22.39 21.46
CA ARG A 18 -0.43 -21.35 21.30
C ARG A 18 0.10 -19.91 21.29
N LEU A 19 1.42 -19.71 21.37
CA LEU A 19 2.00 -18.37 21.50
C LEU A 19 1.80 -17.52 20.23
N THR A 20 1.02 -16.45 20.38
CA THR A 20 0.80 -15.40 19.38
C THR A 20 1.84 -14.27 19.51
N SER A 21 1.85 -13.35 18.55
CA SER A 21 2.69 -12.13 18.58
C SER A 21 2.38 -11.25 19.80
N GLU A 22 1.11 -11.15 20.21
CA GLU A 22 0.70 -10.40 21.39
C GLU A 22 1.08 -11.12 22.69
N GLY A 23 0.82 -12.42 22.78
CA GLY A 23 1.22 -13.20 23.96
C GLY A 23 2.74 -13.24 24.18
N ALA A 24 3.53 -13.03 23.11
CA ALA A 24 4.98 -12.99 23.21
C ALA A 24 5.52 -11.75 23.95
N ARG A 25 4.74 -10.67 24.12
CA ARG A 25 5.18 -9.47 24.84
C ARG A 25 5.44 -9.75 26.33
N SER A 26 4.61 -10.60 26.92
CA SER A 26 4.59 -10.91 28.36
C SER A 26 4.86 -12.38 28.63
N PHE A 27 5.51 -13.09 27.69
CA PHE A 27 5.87 -14.47 27.90
C PHE A 27 6.86 -14.60 29.06
N GLU A 28 6.74 -15.67 29.83
CA GLU A 28 7.58 -15.95 30.99
C GLU A 28 8.11 -17.38 30.88
N PHE A 29 9.43 -17.51 30.93
CA PHE A 29 10.14 -18.78 30.96
C PHE A 29 10.16 -19.33 32.39
N GLU A 30 10.05 -20.65 32.52
CA GLU A 30 10.27 -21.32 33.80
C GLU A 30 11.79 -21.44 34.01
N SER A 31 12.28 -21.06 35.20
CA SER A 31 13.68 -21.25 35.54
C SER A 31 14.00 -22.75 35.63
N ASN A 32 15.18 -23.13 35.14
CA ASN A 32 15.68 -24.50 35.22
C ASN A 32 15.97 -24.95 36.67
N ASP A 33 16.00 -24.02 37.63
CA ASP A 33 16.45 -24.29 39.00
C ASP A 33 15.36 -24.90 39.90
N GLY A 34 14.23 -25.35 39.34
CA GLY A 34 13.18 -26.08 40.06
C GLY A 34 12.37 -25.26 41.08
N GLY A 35 12.74 -23.99 41.33
CA GLY A 35 12.10 -23.11 42.31
C GLY A 35 10.82 -22.39 41.84
N GLY A 36 10.31 -22.68 40.64
CA GLY A 36 9.13 -22.01 40.09
C GLY A 36 9.32 -20.51 39.78
N VAL A 37 10.55 -20.00 39.89
CA VAL A 37 10.89 -18.62 39.54
C VAL A 37 10.71 -18.45 38.03
N ARG A 38 9.90 -17.46 37.66
CA ARG A 38 9.63 -17.13 36.27
C ARG A 38 10.57 -16.04 35.80
N CYS A 39 11.11 -16.21 34.61
CA CYS A 39 11.99 -15.25 33.95
C CYS A 39 11.25 -14.65 32.76
N GLY A 40 10.78 -13.41 32.93
CA GLY A 40 10.15 -12.62 31.88
C GLY A 40 11.14 -11.62 31.28
N TRP A 41 10.59 -10.60 30.63
CA TRP A 41 11.39 -9.54 30.03
C TRP A 41 12.08 -8.65 31.09
N ARG A 42 11.50 -8.50 32.30
CA ARG A 42 12.05 -7.65 33.37
C ARG A 42 13.37 -8.18 33.89
N GLU A 43 13.41 -9.46 34.21
CA GLU A 43 14.61 -10.12 34.73
C GLU A 43 15.72 -10.13 33.67
N LEU A 44 15.35 -10.35 32.40
CA LEU A 44 16.31 -10.28 31.29
C LEU A 44 16.80 -8.86 31.01
N TRP A 45 15.97 -7.84 31.25
CA TRP A 45 16.37 -6.44 31.14
C TRP A 45 17.43 -6.09 32.20
N ASP A 46 17.21 -6.48 33.44
CA ASP A 46 18.20 -6.28 34.52
C ASP A 46 19.52 -7.01 34.23
N GLN A 47 19.45 -8.23 33.70
CA GLN A 47 20.65 -8.96 33.26
C GLN A 47 21.40 -8.22 32.15
N LEU A 48 20.69 -7.69 31.14
CA LEU A 48 21.32 -6.90 30.08
C LEU A 48 21.98 -5.64 30.65
N ARG A 49 21.30 -4.93 31.57
CA ARG A 49 21.87 -3.76 32.23
C ARG A 49 23.16 -4.09 32.97
N GLN A 50 23.20 -5.20 33.70
CA GLN A 50 24.41 -5.64 34.41
C GLN A 50 25.55 -5.96 33.44
N LEU A 51 25.25 -6.65 32.33
CA LEU A 51 26.25 -6.99 31.31
C LEU A 51 26.83 -5.76 30.60
N GLU A 52 26.03 -4.73 30.41
CA GLU A 52 26.40 -3.49 29.70
C GLU A 52 26.82 -2.35 30.67
N GLY A 53 27.26 -2.68 31.89
CA GLY A 53 27.85 -1.70 32.82
C GLY A 53 26.85 -0.76 33.52
N GLY A 54 25.57 -1.12 33.58
CA GLY A 54 24.52 -0.47 34.37
C GLY A 54 23.70 0.59 33.64
N ALA A 55 24.21 1.11 32.52
CA ALA A 55 23.59 2.16 31.71
C ALA A 55 23.66 1.82 30.20
N PRO A 56 22.81 0.88 29.72
CA PRO A 56 22.78 0.54 28.30
C PRO A 56 22.30 1.72 27.45
N LEU A 57 22.71 1.74 26.17
CA LEU A 57 22.22 2.71 25.17
C LEU A 57 20.73 2.53 24.85
N ALA A 58 20.18 1.36 25.15
CA ALA A 58 18.78 1.03 24.94
C ALA A 58 17.90 1.62 26.05
N ASP A 59 16.67 2.00 25.69
CA ASP A 59 15.61 2.24 26.66
C ASP A 59 14.80 0.95 26.90
N GLU A 60 13.97 0.97 27.95
CA GLU A 60 13.12 -0.17 28.32
C GLU A 60 12.13 -0.54 27.21
N ALA A 61 11.60 0.47 26.50
CA ALA A 61 10.66 0.28 25.39
C ALA A 61 11.31 -0.46 24.20
N TRP A 62 12.55 -0.12 23.84
CA TRP A 62 13.34 -0.84 22.83
C TRP A 62 13.48 -2.32 23.21
N PHE A 63 13.78 -2.59 24.49
CA PHE A 63 13.94 -3.95 24.99
C PHE A 63 12.64 -4.76 24.89
N GLN A 64 11.53 -4.21 25.39
CA GLN A 64 10.22 -4.86 25.35
C GLN A 64 9.79 -5.17 23.91
N ASN A 65 9.99 -4.22 22.99
CA ASN A 65 9.69 -4.43 21.57
C ASN A 65 10.49 -5.62 21.00
N HIS A 66 11.80 -5.67 21.21
CA HIS A 66 12.59 -6.76 20.63
C HIS A 66 12.38 -8.11 21.33
N TYR A 67 12.11 -8.10 22.63
CA TYR A 67 11.71 -9.30 23.36
C TYR A 67 10.52 -9.97 22.69
N ARG A 68 9.45 -9.21 22.38
CA ARG A 68 8.26 -9.69 21.66
C ARG A 68 8.63 -10.46 20.38
N TRP A 69 9.43 -9.85 19.51
CA TRP A 69 9.75 -10.43 18.20
C TRP A 69 10.67 -11.65 18.30
N ILE A 70 11.64 -11.61 19.22
CA ILE A 70 12.57 -12.73 19.43
C ILE A 70 11.81 -13.93 20.02
N ALA A 71 11.01 -13.71 21.07
CA ALA A 71 10.20 -14.75 21.69
C ALA A 71 9.22 -15.35 20.68
N TRP A 72 8.48 -14.52 19.93
CA TRP A 72 7.53 -15.02 18.93
C TRP A 72 8.24 -15.84 17.84
N LYS A 73 9.37 -15.35 17.33
CA LYS A 73 10.16 -16.07 16.31
C LYS A 73 10.67 -17.41 16.84
N LEU A 74 11.29 -17.44 18.02
CA LEU A 74 11.81 -18.67 18.60
C LEU A 74 10.70 -19.68 18.88
N ALA A 75 9.52 -19.22 19.34
CA ALA A 75 8.36 -20.08 19.49
C ALA A 75 7.90 -20.66 18.14
N CYS A 76 7.84 -19.85 17.08
CA CYS A 76 7.52 -20.34 15.73
C CYS A 76 8.52 -21.39 15.25
N GLN A 77 9.82 -21.15 15.46
CA GLN A 77 10.88 -22.08 15.08
C GLN A 77 10.81 -23.37 15.89
N HIS A 78 10.54 -23.27 17.18
CA HIS A 78 10.30 -24.44 18.00
C HIS A 78 9.14 -25.23 17.41
N ARG A 79 7.93 -24.67 17.25
CA ARG A 79 6.77 -25.39 16.69
C ARG A 79 7.00 -26.06 15.34
N SER A 80 7.60 -25.34 14.39
CA SER A 80 7.68 -25.82 13.00
C SER A 80 8.96 -26.59 12.67
N LEU A 81 10.03 -26.41 13.46
CA LEU A 81 11.37 -26.94 13.20
C LEU A 81 11.95 -27.67 14.42
N GLN A 82 11.10 -28.29 15.26
CA GLN A 82 11.53 -29.05 16.46
C GLN A 82 12.68 -30.03 16.14
N HIS A 83 12.58 -30.72 15.00
CA HIS A 83 13.58 -31.69 14.54
C HIS A 83 14.96 -31.09 14.22
N ILE A 84 15.06 -29.78 13.93
CA ILE A 84 16.32 -29.08 13.62
C ILE A 84 16.83 -28.36 14.86
N VAL A 85 15.93 -27.64 15.54
CA VAL A 85 16.27 -26.69 16.60
C VAL A 85 16.42 -27.38 17.96
N GLY A 86 15.84 -28.57 18.12
CA GLY A 86 15.84 -29.32 19.37
C GLY A 86 14.99 -28.67 20.46
N SER A 87 14.93 -29.33 21.62
CA SER A 87 14.14 -28.87 22.78
C SER A 87 14.67 -27.58 23.42
N ARG A 88 15.95 -27.25 23.20
CA ARG A 88 16.62 -26.09 23.84
C ARG A 88 16.57 -24.79 23.05
N GLY A 89 15.99 -24.77 21.84
CA GLY A 89 16.02 -23.55 21.03
C GLY A 89 15.03 -22.46 21.44
N PHE A 90 14.12 -22.74 22.37
CA PHE A 90 13.22 -21.77 22.98
C PHE A 90 13.52 -21.65 24.48
N SER A 91 14.43 -20.75 24.85
CA SER A 91 14.87 -20.52 26.23
C SER A 91 15.16 -19.04 26.49
N ALA A 92 15.16 -18.64 27.76
CA ALA A 92 15.49 -17.28 28.19
C ALA A 92 16.91 -16.88 27.74
N GLU A 93 17.88 -17.80 27.82
CA GLU A 93 19.25 -17.60 27.35
C GLU A 93 19.31 -17.33 25.84
N ALA A 94 18.54 -18.09 25.04
CA ALA A 94 18.48 -17.88 23.59
C ALA A 94 17.87 -16.52 23.22
N VAL A 95 16.91 -16.04 24.02
CA VAL A 95 16.33 -14.69 23.88
C VAL A 95 17.38 -13.63 24.22
N LEU A 96 18.04 -13.73 25.38
CA LEU A 96 19.06 -12.78 25.82
C LEU A 96 20.22 -12.66 24.83
N LYS A 97 20.70 -13.81 24.33
CA LYS A 97 21.76 -13.85 23.31
C LYS A 97 21.38 -13.08 22.04
N GLN A 98 20.14 -13.20 21.58
CA GLN A 98 19.67 -12.47 20.41
C GLN A 98 19.38 -11.00 20.68
N LEU A 99 18.94 -10.65 21.89
CA LEU A 99 18.78 -9.26 22.32
C LEU A 99 20.11 -8.53 22.28
N ARG A 100 21.17 -9.13 22.85
CA ARG A 100 22.53 -8.57 22.77
C ARG A 100 23.00 -8.42 21.33
N HIS A 101 22.74 -9.40 20.48
CA HIS A 101 23.05 -9.29 19.06
C HIS A 101 22.32 -8.12 18.36
N ARG A 102 21.05 -7.85 18.74
CA ARG A 102 20.32 -6.68 18.21
C ARG A 102 20.86 -5.36 18.76
N TYR A 103 21.22 -5.33 20.04
CA TYR A 103 21.84 -4.19 20.69
C TYR A 103 23.11 -3.78 19.96
N ASP A 104 24.01 -4.73 19.71
CA ASP A 104 25.25 -4.50 18.98
C ASP A 104 24.98 -3.98 17.55
N ARG A 105 24.04 -4.59 16.83
CA ARG A 105 23.79 -4.23 15.43
C ARG A 105 23.13 -2.87 15.28
N GLU A 106 22.13 -2.58 16.10
CA GLU A 106 21.30 -1.40 15.91
C GLU A 106 21.83 -0.18 16.66
N LEU A 107 22.29 -0.36 17.91
CA LEU A 107 22.68 0.76 18.76
C LEU A 107 24.18 1.04 18.66
N VAL A 108 25.03 0.01 18.58
CA VAL A 108 26.49 0.19 18.47
C VAL A 108 26.92 0.38 17.00
N ARG A 109 26.43 -0.46 16.07
CA ARG A 109 26.82 -0.42 14.65
C ARG A 109 25.89 0.37 13.73
N THR A 110 24.79 0.92 14.27
CA THR A 110 23.81 1.73 13.54
C THR A 110 23.25 1.08 12.26
N GLU A 111 23.11 -0.25 12.26
CA GLU A 111 22.49 -1.00 11.16
C GLU A 111 20.96 -0.96 11.25
N LEU A 112 20.35 0.10 10.70
CA LEU A 112 18.94 0.39 10.91
C LEU A 112 17.98 -0.52 10.09
N PRO A 113 16.99 -1.16 10.75
CA PRO A 113 15.93 -1.92 10.08
C PRO A 113 15.07 -1.06 9.13
N VAL A 114 14.39 -1.70 8.18
CA VAL A 114 13.66 -0.96 7.12
C VAL A 114 12.51 -0.16 7.70
N LEU A 115 11.74 -0.72 8.64
CA LEU A 115 10.63 0.01 9.24
C LEU A 115 11.12 1.17 10.10
N ARG A 116 12.27 1.02 10.76
CA ARG A 116 12.89 2.12 11.50
C ARG A 116 13.26 3.28 10.58
N ARG A 117 13.97 3.01 9.47
CA ARG A 117 14.30 4.04 8.48
C ARG A 117 13.06 4.68 7.86
N ILE A 118 12.01 3.89 7.60
CA ILE A 118 10.74 4.44 7.13
C ILE A 118 10.09 5.34 8.20
N CYS A 119 10.08 4.96 9.47
CA CYS A 119 9.48 5.81 10.52
C CYS A 119 10.29 7.09 10.77
N GLU A 120 11.62 7.00 10.76
CA GLU A 120 12.52 8.14 10.96
C GLU A 120 12.58 9.08 9.73
N GLY A 121 12.12 8.62 8.56
CA GLY A 121 12.06 9.44 7.33
C GLY A 121 13.21 9.23 6.36
N ASP A 122 14.18 8.39 6.70
CA ASP A 122 15.37 8.10 5.89
C ASP A 122 15.10 7.17 4.69
N GLU A 123 13.92 6.55 4.63
CA GLU A 123 13.57 5.60 3.57
C GLU A 123 12.12 5.78 3.13
N THR A 124 11.86 5.63 1.83
CA THR A 124 10.50 5.69 1.29
C THR A 124 9.70 4.41 1.60
N PRO A 125 8.42 4.52 2.03
CA PRO A 125 7.54 3.37 2.21
C PRO A 125 7.22 2.65 0.88
N ALA A 126 7.49 3.30 -0.27
CA ALA A 126 7.31 2.70 -1.59
C ALA A 126 8.38 1.63 -1.92
N THR A 127 9.44 1.55 -1.11
CA THR A 127 10.53 0.59 -1.29
C THR A 127 10.04 -0.85 -1.32
N HIS A 128 10.65 -1.67 -2.16
CA HIS A 128 10.40 -3.10 -2.18
C HIS A 128 10.94 -3.79 -0.92
N MET A 129 10.04 -4.35 -0.11
CA MET A 129 10.34 -4.99 1.17
C MET A 129 9.47 -6.23 1.41
N VAL A 130 9.91 -7.10 2.32
CA VAL A 130 9.12 -8.23 2.80
C VAL A 130 8.81 -8.04 4.28
N LEU A 131 7.53 -8.01 4.62
CA LEU A 131 7.03 -7.88 5.98
C LEU A 131 6.19 -9.11 6.37
N CYS A 132 6.06 -9.38 7.66
CA CYS A 132 5.22 -10.45 8.20
C CYS A 132 3.98 -9.84 8.86
N ILE A 133 2.82 -10.47 8.70
CA ILE A 133 1.59 -10.08 9.40
C ILE A 133 1.70 -10.52 10.86
N ALA A 134 1.77 -9.57 11.79
CA ALA A 134 1.81 -9.82 13.24
C ALA A 134 0.41 -9.84 13.87
N ALA A 135 -0.49 -8.98 13.41
CA ALA A 135 -1.88 -8.92 13.82
C ALA A 135 -2.76 -8.47 12.63
N ALA A 136 -4.04 -8.75 12.71
CA ALA A 136 -4.99 -8.43 11.67
C ALA A 136 -6.30 -7.95 12.32
N ASP A 137 -6.74 -6.76 11.95
CA ASP A 137 -8.02 -6.19 12.35
C ASP A 137 -8.90 -6.00 11.12
N ALA A 138 -9.85 -6.92 10.95
CA ALA A 138 -10.78 -6.90 9.84
C ALA A 138 -11.79 -5.74 9.95
N ALA A 139 -12.10 -5.25 11.17
CA ALA A 139 -13.07 -4.18 11.37
C ALA A 139 -12.49 -2.83 10.92
N SER A 140 -11.24 -2.54 11.28
CA SER A 140 -10.53 -1.33 10.82
C SER A 140 -9.84 -1.49 9.47
N SER A 141 -9.98 -2.65 8.81
CA SER A 141 -9.29 -2.98 7.55
C SER A 141 -7.77 -2.77 7.64
N SER A 142 -7.17 -3.09 8.79
CA SER A 142 -5.78 -2.80 9.08
C SER A 142 -4.99 -4.04 9.46
N LEU A 143 -3.71 -4.05 9.12
CA LEU A 143 -2.76 -5.12 9.41
C LEU A 143 -1.59 -4.57 10.19
N GLU A 144 -1.20 -5.23 11.28
CA GLU A 144 0.08 -4.97 11.90
C GLU A 144 1.15 -5.75 11.14
N LEU A 145 2.11 -5.04 10.56
CA LEU A 145 3.18 -5.61 9.76
C LEU A 145 4.53 -5.42 10.46
N THR A 146 5.35 -6.47 10.48
CA THR A 146 6.69 -6.44 11.08
C THR A 146 7.79 -6.82 10.09
N ASP A 147 8.93 -6.13 10.17
CA ASP A 147 10.18 -6.53 9.49
C ASP A 147 11.03 -7.49 10.36
N GLY A 148 10.47 -7.92 11.50
CA GLY A 148 11.13 -8.72 12.52
C GLY A 148 11.87 -7.89 13.57
N TRP A 149 12.04 -6.58 13.37
CA TRP A 149 12.68 -5.67 14.33
C TRP A 149 11.65 -4.76 14.99
N TYR A 150 10.78 -4.18 14.19
CA TYR A 150 9.70 -3.30 14.60
C TYR A 150 8.39 -3.70 13.93
N SER A 151 7.28 -3.12 14.35
CA SER A 151 6.00 -3.22 13.64
C SER A 151 5.38 -1.86 13.39
N VAL A 152 4.52 -1.83 12.37
CA VAL A 152 3.68 -0.68 12.03
C VAL A 152 2.31 -1.18 11.59
N TRP A 153 1.26 -0.41 11.89
CA TRP A 153 -0.05 -0.67 11.34
C TRP A 153 -0.15 -0.14 9.92
N ALA A 154 -0.80 -0.91 9.07
CA ALA A 154 -0.98 -0.60 7.67
C ALA A 154 -2.46 -0.75 7.29
N LYS A 155 -3.02 0.29 6.67
CA LYS A 155 -4.39 0.29 6.15
C LYS A 155 -4.43 -0.42 4.80
N CYS A 156 -5.42 -1.28 4.63
CA CYS A 156 -5.67 -1.97 3.38
C CYS A 156 -6.53 -1.12 2.44
N ASP A 157 -6.27 -1.23 1.13
CA ASP A 157 -7.19 -0.76 0.10
C ASP A 157 -8.40 -1.71 -0.06
N ALA A 158 -9.37 -1.32 -0.88
CA ALA A 158 -10.61 -2.07 -1.03
C ALA A 158 -10.39 -3.55 -1.46
N PRO A 159 -9.50 -3.88 -2.42
CA PRO A 159 -9.23 -5.26 -2.76
C PRO A 159 -8.53 -6.04 -1.63
N LEU A 160 -7.55 -5.47 -0.93
CA LEU A 160 -6.90 -6.15 0.21
C LEU A 160 -7.87 -6.36 1.38
N THR A 161 -8.76 -5.40 1.65
CA THR A 161 -9.81 -5.55 2.66
C THR A 161 -10.73 -6.73 2.36
N LYS A 162 -11.13 -6.92 1.09
CA LYS A 162 -11.90 -8.11 0.67
C LYS A 162 -11.12 -9.40 0.95
N GLN A 163 -9.81 -9.42 0.72
CA GLN A 163 -8.97 -10.60 1.01
C GLN A 163 -8.79 -10.83 2.52
N LEU A 164 -8.75 -9.76 3.31
CA LEU A 164 -8.71 -9.81 4.77
C LEU A 164 -9.97 -10.43 5.34
N VAL A 165 -11.16 -9.94 4.93
CA VAL A 165 -12.47 -10.48 5.35
C VAL A 165 -12.65 -11.94 4.93
N ARG A 166 -12.14 -12.32 3.74
CA ARG A 166 -12.12 -13.71 3.28
C ARG A 166 -11.12 -14.61 4.03
N GLY A 167 -10.35 -14.06 4.97
CA GLY A 167 -9.34 -14.80 5.72
C GLY A 167 -8.18 -15.28 4.85
N ARG A 168 -7.87 -14.61 3.73
CA ARG A 168 -6.68 -14.92 2.91
C ARG A 168 -5.42 -14.24 3.43
N LEU A 169 -5.56 -13.18 4.22
CA LEU A 169 -4.48 -12.51 4.94
C LEU A 169 -4.57 -12.95 6.40
N ARG A 170 -3.56 -13.68 6.89
CA ARG A 170 -3.53 -14.29 8.21
C ARG A 170 -2.21 -13.97 8.90
N VAL A 171 -2.24 -13.91 10.23
CA VAL A 171 -1.05 -13.75 11.06
C VAL A 171 -0.01 -14.84 10.73
N GLY A 172 1.25 -14.42 10.62
CA GLY A 172 2.39 -15.26 10.23
C GLY A 172 2.65 -15.32 8.72
N LEU A 173 1.73 -14.84 7.87
CA LEU A 173 2.00 -14.74 6.43
C LEU A 173 3.04 -13.65 6.15
N LYS A 174 3.96 -13.96 5.24
CA LYS A 174 4.91 -12.97 4.70
C LYS A 174 4.33 -12.34 3.44
N LEU A 175 4.38 -11.02 3.37
CA LEU A 175 3.98 -10.22 2.24
C LEU A 175 5.19 -9.56 1.62
N ARG A 176 5.29 -9.61 0.30
CA ARG A 176 6.18 -8.82 -0.53
C ARG A 176 5.43 -7.56 -0.94
N LEU A 177 5.97 -6.40 -0.59
CA LEU A 177 5.35 -5.09 -0.75
C LEU A 177 6.22 -4.21 -1.63
N CYS A 178 5.60 -3.40 -2.47
CA CYS A 178 6.22 -2.35 -3.25
C CYS A 178 5.17 -1.27 -3.56
N GLY A 179 5.57 0.01 -3.57
CA GLY A 179 4.64 1.11 -3.85
C GLY A 179 3.61 1.36 -2.75
N SER A 180 3.92 1.05 -1.48
CA SER A 180 3.11 1.50 -0.34
C SER A 180 3.33 2.99 -0.08
N SER A 181 2.31 3.69 0.41
CA SER A 181 2.43 5.10 0.81
C SER A 181 2.40 5.26 2.32
N ARG A 182 2.89 6.41 2.82
CA ARG A 182 2.76 6.76 4.24
C ARG A 182 1.36 7.34 4.48
N ILE A 183 0.80 7.05 5.65
CA ILE A 183 -0.40 7.68 6.20
C ILE A 183 0.02 8.45 7.46
N GLY A 184 -0.59 9.62 7.68
CA GLY A 184 -0.27 10.50 8.80
C GLY A 184 0.49 11.75 8.38
N ASP A 185 0.65 12.67 9.32
CA ASP A 185 1.28 13.96 9.06
C ASP A 185 2.78 13.82 8.79
N ALA A 186 3.30 14.69 7.92
CA ALA A 186 4.72 14.70 7.56
C ALA A 186 5.64 15.07 8.74
N SER A 187 5.11 15.59 9.85
CA SER A 187 5.85 15.87 11.08
C SER A 187 5.92 14.67 12.04
N ASP A 188 5.17 13.60 11.77
CA ASP A 188 5.08 12.39 12.62
C ASP A 188 6.23 11.41 12.33
N HIS A 189 7.45 11.95 12.35
CA HIS A 189 8.70 11.21 12.26
C HIS A 189 9.20 10.87 13.66
N GLY A 190 9.66 9.64 13.85
CA GLY A 190 10.20 9.23 15.14
C GLY A 190 10.59 7.76 15.21
N ARG A 191 11.16 7.38 16.35
CA ARG A 191 11.57 6.00 16.60
C ARG A 191 10.33 5.11 16.76
N PRO A 192 10.22 3.98 16.04
CA PRO A 192 9.02 3.13 16.04
C PRO A 192 8.46 2.79 17.43
N TRP A 193 9.31 2.59 18.44
CA TRP A 193 8.91 2.17 19.79
C TRP A 193 8.58 3.33 20.74
N GLN A 194 8.88 4.58 20.36
CA GLN A 194 8.55 5.77 21.15
C GLN A 194 7.22 6.42 20.70
N LEU A 195 6.63 5.90 19.62
CA LEU A 195 5.36 6.37 19.08
C LEU A 195 4.17 5.76 19.85
N GLU A 196 4.20 5.87 21.18
CA GLU A 196 3.22 5.25 22.09
C GLU A 196 1.80 5.81 21.92
N HIS A 197 1.64 7.06 21.47
CA HIS A 197 0.34 7.71 21.31
C HIS A 197 -0.37 7.39 19.98
N SER A 198 0.31 6.68 19.06
CA SER A 198 -0.13 6.45 17.68
C SER A 198 0.09 4.98 17.25
N ALA A 199 0.40 4.10 18.21
CA ALA A 199 0.76 2.70 17.96
C ALA A 199 -0.36 1.85 17.34
N ALA A 200 -1.61 2.33 17.32
CA ALA A 200 -2.74 1.71 16.61
C ALA A 200 -3.15 2.46 15.33
N ALA A 201 -2.62 3.66 15.10
CA ALA A 201 -2.93 4.42 13.89
C ALA A 201 -2.14 3.82 12.71
N PRO A 202 -2.80 3.53 11.58
CA PRO A 202 -2.10 3.02 10.42
C PRO A 202 -1.17 4.10 9.86
N ARG A 203 0.10 3.76 9.70
CA ARG A 203 1.16 4.63 9.15
C ARG A 203 1.54 4.27 7.73
N LEU A 204 1.12 3.12 7.24
CA LEU A 204 1.30 2.68 5.87
C LEU A 204 -0.04 2.44 5.20
N GLN A 205 -0.15 2.78 3.91
CA GLN A 205 -1.25 2.38 3.06
C GLN A 205 -0.73 1.29 2.13
N LEU A 206 -1.37 0.13 2.19
CA LEU A 206 -1.07 -0.99 1.30
C LEU A 206 -1.95 -0.91 0.06
N ASN A 207 -1.32 -1.21 -1.07
CA ASN A 207 -1.97 -1.30 -2.38
C ASN A 207 -1.94 -2.76 -2.83
N ALA A 208 -3.07 -3.29 -3.30
CA ALA A 208 -3.25 -4.67 -3.71
C ALA A 208 -2.35 -5.03 -4.88
N ASN A 209 -2.18 -4.14 -5.86
CA ASN A 209 -1.33 -4.35 -7.04
C ASN A 209 0.15 -4.35 -6.66
N GLY A 210 0.51 -3.65 -5.58
CA GLY A 210 1.84 -3.63 -4.97
C GLY A 210 2.09 -4.70 -3.89
N THR A 211 1.13 -5.58 -3.61
CA THR A 211 1.20 -6.57 -2.53
C THR A 211 1.06 -8.00 -3.05
N ARG A 212 2.03 -8.87 -2.74
CA ARG A 212 1.98 -10.30 -3.08
C ARG A 212 2.41 -11.15 -1.88
N ARG A 213 2.03 -12.43 -1.85
CA ARG A 213 2.55 -13.36 -0.85
C ARG A 213 4.02 -13.65 -1.12
N ALA A 214 4.84 -13.59 -0.07
CA ALA A 214 6.24 -14.00 -0.12
C ALA A 214 6.39 -15.46 0.30
N GLN A 215 7.49 -16.10 -0.11
CA GLN A 215 7.83 -17.45 0.33
C GLN A 215 8.07 -17.46 1.84
N TRP A 216 7.75 -18.58 2.50
CA TRP A 216 7.85 -18.71 3.96
C TRP A 216 9.27 -18.45 4.50
N HIS A 217 10.30 -18.79 3.72
CA HIS A 217 11.71 -18.61 4.08
C HIS A 217 12.30 -17.27 3.63
N CYS A 218 11.55 -16.40 2.94
CA CYS A 218 12.05 -15.09 2.54
C CYS A 218 12.52 -14.28 3.77
N LYS A 219 13.69 -13.64 3.66
CA LYS A 219 14.22 -12.74 4.69
C LYS A 219 13.31 -11.51 4.80
N LEU A 220 12.94 -11.13 6.02
CA LEU A 220 12.18 -9.92 6.29
C LEU A 220 13.07 -8.67 6.12
N GLY A 221 12.44 -7.56 5.76
CA GLY A 221 13.09 -6.25 5.58
C GLY A 221 13.23 -5.82 4.12
N ARG A 222 14.08 -4.82 3.88
CA ARG A 222 14.36 -4.27 2.54
C ARG A 222 14.91 -5.35 1.61
N CYS A 223 14.35 -5.46 0.42
CA CYS A 223 14.85 -6.34 -0.63
C CYS A 223 16.01 -5.72 -1.40
N ARG A 224 16.87 -6.56 -1.99
CA ARG A 224 17.98 -6.11 -2.85
C ARG A 224 17.50 -5.52 -4.18
N THR A 225 16.39 -6.03 -4.71
CA THR A 225 15.77 -5.48 -5.93
C THR A 225 14.83 -4.34 -5.57
N ASN A 226 14.74 -3.31 -6.41
CA ASN A 226 13.91 -2.13 -6.13
C ASN A 226 12.41 -2.36 -6.33
N ALA A 227 12.02 -3.37 -7.13
CA ALA A 227 10.63 -3.71 -7.39
C ALA A 227 10.48 -5.19 -7.77
N PHE A 228 9.25 -5.58 -8.11
CA PHE A 228 8.91 -6.92 -8.58
C PHE A 228 7.88 -6.89 -9.69
N ARG A 229 7.97 -7.87 -10.59
CA ARG A 229 7.07 -7.97 -11.74
C ARG A 229 5.71 -8.50 -11.31
N VAL A 230 4.66 -7.91 -11.86
CA VAL A 230 3.28 -8.41 -11.76
C VAL A 230 2.70 -8.60 -13.15
N GLY A 231 1.84 -9.61 -13.30
CA GLY A 231 1.09 -9.84 -14.53
C GLY A 231 -0.10 -8.89 -14.62
N VAL A 232 -0.44 -8.48 -15.84
CA VAL A 232 -1.60 -7.61 -16.14
C VAL A 232 -2.91 -8.26 -15.67
N ASP A 233 -3.02 -9.57 -15.85
CA ASP A 233 -4.12 -10.43 -15.40
C ASP A 233 -4.34 -10.40 -13.88
N SER A 234 -3.30 -10.07 -13.11
CA SER A 234 -3.34 -10.02 -11.65
C SER A 234 -3.70 -8.65 -11.08
N LEU A 235 -3.86 -7.64 -11.94
CA LEU A 235 -4.21 -6.30 -11.53
C LEU A 235 -5.68 -6.23 -11.12
N GLN A 236 -5.94 -5.47 -10.05
CA GLN A 236 -7.27 -5.24 -9.52
C GLN A 236 -7.58 -3.75 -9.59
N GLU A 237 -8.79 -3.42 -10.04
CA GLU A 237 -9.33 -2.07 -9.98
C GLU A 237 -9.38 -1.58 -8.53
N GLY A 238 -8.99 -0.32 -8.31
CA GLY A 238 -8.83 0.24 -6.98
C GLY A 238 -7.68 -0.34 -6.15
N GLY A 239 -6.80 -1.15 -6.77
CA GLY A 239 -5.65 -1.81 -6.13
C GLY A 239 -4.36 -0.98 -6.07
N GLY A 240 -4.42 0.31 -6.39
CA GLY A 240 -3.25 1.18 -6.55
C GLY A 240 -2.37 0.84 -7.75
N GLN A 241 -1.20 1.48 -7.85
CA GLN A 241 -0.27 1.29 -8.97
C GLN A 241 0.46 -0.06 -8.89
N ALA A 242 0.69 -0.66 -10.06
CA ALA A 242 1.53 -1.84 -10.21
C ALA A 242 3.02 -1.48 -10.07
N PRO A 243 3.85 -2.29 -9.40
CA PRO A 243 5.28 -1.98 -9.25
C PRO A 243 6.04 -1.99 -10.58
N VAL A 244 5.97 -3.11 -11.30
CA VAL A 244 6.59 -3.29 -12.62
C VAL A 244 5.70 -4.24 -13.43
N LEU A 245 5.38 -3.84 -14.65
CA LEU A 245 4.70 -4.68 -15.64
C LEU A 245 5.70 -5.07 -16.72
N GLU A 246 5.65 -6.33 -17.15
CA GLU A 246 6.33 -6.81 -18.34
C GLU A 246 5.26 -7.02 -19.41
N VAL A 247 5.33 -6.23 -20.48
CA VAL A 247 4.30 -6.19 -21.52
C VAL A 247 4.92 -6.38 -22.90
N ARG A 248 4.13 -6.92 -23.82
CA ARG A 248 4.46 -6.96 -25.26
C ARG A 248 3.60 -5.91 -25.96
N VAL A 249 4.23 -4.97 -26.66
CA VAL A 249 3.52 -3.99 -27.47
C VAL A 249 2.94 -4.70 -28.71
N VAL A 250 1.61 -4.84 -28.75
CA VAL A 250 0.91 -5.49 -29.87
C VAL A 250 0.59 -4.48 -30.99
N ARG A 251 0.26 -3.25 -30.60
CA ARG A 251 -0.11 -2.18 -31.53
C ARG A 251 0.32 -0.84 -30.95
N VAL A 252 0.85 0.02 -31.82
CA VAL A 252 1.09 1.43 -31.53
C VAL A 252 0.03 2.21 -32.28
N PHE A 253 -0.80 2.96 -31.57
CA PHE A 253 -1.74 3.87 -32.20
C PHE A 253 -1.00 5.11 -32.70
N GLY A 254 -1.49 5.70 -33.79
CA GLY A 254 -0.99 6.98 -34.30
C GLY A 254 -1.23 8.13 -33.30
N PRO A 255 -0.98 9.39 -33.70
CA PRO A 255 -1.13 10.52 -32.79
C PRO A 255 -2.57 10.56 -32.24
N LEU A 256 -2.66 10.67 -30.92
CA LEU A 256 -3.93 10.83 -30.21
C LEU A 256 -4.15 12.30 -29.91
N VAL A 257 -5.37 12.78 -30.16
CA VAL A 257 -5.83 14.11 -29.81
C VAL A 257 -6.52 14.04 -28.46
N PHE A 258 -6.12 14.92 -27.54
CA PHE A 258 -6.74 15.06 -26.23
C PHE A 258 -7.92 16.04 -26.32
N LEU A 259 -9.11 15.56 -25.97
CA LEU A 259 -10.30 16.41 -25.84
C LEU A 259 -10.64 16.57 -24.35
N PRO A 260 -10.41 17.74 -23.74
CA PRO A 260 -10.99 18.05 -22.45
C PRO A 260 -12.49 18.24 -22.63
N ARG A 261 -13.32 17.47 -21.90
CA ARG A 261 -14.77 17.74 -21.83
C ARG A 261 -15.08 18.51 -20.55
N GLU A 262 -15.95 19.51 -20.66
CA GLU A 262 -16.35 20.36 -19.53
C GLU A 262 -17.02 19.56 -18.39
N GLU A 263 -17.69 18.45 -18.70
CA GLU A 263 -18.36 17.57 -17.72
C GLU A 263 -17.46 16.48 -17.10
N GLY A 264 -16.12 16.68 -17.11
CA GLY A 264 -15.17 15.84 -16.38
C GLY A 264 -14.75 14.53 -17.07
N GLY A 265 -15.23 14.27 -18.28
CA GLY A 265 -14.85 13.11 -19.08
C GLY A 265 -13.74 13.43 -20.09
N ASN A 266 -12.48 13.34 -19.69
CA ASN A 266 -11.37 13.50 -20.63
C ASN A 266 -11.35 12.35 -21.65
N ALA A 267 -11.35 12.67 -22.94
CA ALA A 267 -11.32 11.67 -24.01
C ALA A 267 -10.01 11.76 -24.82
N TRP A 268 -9.46 10.60 -25.19
CA TRP A 268 -8.36 10.49 -26.14
C TRP A 268 -8.91 9.91 -27.44
N LEU A 269 -8.81 10.66 -28.53
CA LEU A 269 -9.32 10.26 -29.83
C LEU A 269 -8.16 10.03 -30.79
N THR A 270 -8.28 9.03 -31.66
CA THR A 270 -7.39 8.93 -32.83
C THR A 270 -7.71 10.08 -33.79
N LEU A 271 -6.71 10.59 -34.51
CA LEU A 271 -6.89 11.64 -35.55
C LEU A 271 -8.15 11.47 -36.42
N PRO A 272 -8.42 10.30 -37.04
CA PRO A 272 -9.63 10.15 -37.87
C PRO A 272 -10.94 10.37 -37.09
N HIS A 273 -10.97 9.95 -35.82
CA HIS A 273 -12.16 10.11 -34.98
C HIS A 273 -12.32 11.56 -34.49
N PHE A 274 -11.22 12.29 -34.34
CA PHE A 274 -11.23 13.72 -34.06
C PHE A 274 -11.73 14.52 -35.26
N GLU A 275 -11.23 14.22 -36.46
CA GLU A 275 -11.68 14.84 -37.72
C GLU A 275 -13.18 14.59 -37.98
N ASP A 276 -13.67 13.38 -37.70
CA ASP A 276 -15.09 13.05 -37.80
C ASP A 276 -15.96 13.81 -36.77
N LEU A 277 -15.45 14.02 -35.56
CA LEU A 277 -16.14 14.79 -34.54
C LEU A 277 -16.26 16.27 -34.96
N GLN A 278 -15.16 16.87 -35.43
CA GLN A 278 -15.15 18.24 -35.94
C GLN A 278 -16.13 18.43 -37.09
N ARG A 279 -16.16 17.49 -38.03
CA ARG A 279 -17.11 17.53 -39.17
C ARG A 279 -18.56 17.53 -38.70
N ARG A 280 -18.91 16.69 -37.72
CA ARG A 280 -20.27 16.64 -37.16
C ARG A 280 -20.63 17.92 -36.41
N GLU A 281 -19.69 18.52 -35.71
CA GLU A 281 -19.89 19.80 -35.02
C GLU A 281 -20.12 20.93 -36.03
N GLU A 282 -19.32 20.99 -37.10
CA GLU A 282 -19.51 21.95 -38.20
C GLU A 282 -20.85 21.77 -38.90
N GLU A 283 -21.24 20.53 -39.23
CA GLU A 283 -22.53 20.23 -39.84
C GLU A 283 -23.69 20.63 -38.92
N ALA A 284 -23.57 20.37 -37.61
CA ALA A 284 -24.56 20.78 -36.62
C ALA A 284 -24.64 22.31 -36.47
N GLN A 285 -23.51 23.01 -36.54
CA GLN A 285 -23.48 24.47 -36.53
C GLN A 285 -24.13 25.06 -37.79
N ARG A 286 -23.82 24.52 -38.97
CA ARG A 286 -24.46 24.92 -40.23
C ARG A 286 -25.96 24.69 -40.19
N ALA A 287 -26.41 23.51 -39.75
CA ALA A 287 -27.83 23.21 -39.59
C ALA A 287 -28.53 24.15 -38.57
N ARG A 288 -27.83 24.55 -37.50
CA ARG A 288 -28.34 25.55 -36.54
C ARG A 288 -28.46 26.93 -37.17
N HIS A 289 -27.47 27.35 -37.95
CA HIS A 289 -27.49 28.64 -38.66
C HIS A 289 -28.61 28.67 -39.71
N GLU A 290 -28.70 27.64 -40.56
CA GLU A 290 -29.78 27.51 -41.55
C GLU A 290 -31.17 27.52 -40.89
N HIS A 291 -31.32 26.81 -39.76
CA HIS A 291 -32.57 26.83 -39.01
C HIS A 291 -32.86 28.19 -38.35
N ALA A 292 -31.83 28.93 -37.93
CA ALA A 292 -31.97 30.30 -37.43
C ALA A 292 -32.37 31.27 -38.55
N ASP A 293 -31.79 31.14 -39.75
CA ASP A 293 -32.12 31.94 -40.93
C ASP A 293 -33.57 31.70 -41.37
N LEU A 294 -34.01 30.44 -41.45
CA LEU A 294 -35.41 30.10 -41.76
C LEU A 294 -36.41 30.65 -40.71
N LYS A 295 -36.00 30.69 -39.43
CA LYS A 295 -36.80 31.34 -38.38
C LYS A 295 -36.83 32.86 -38.52
N ARG A 296 -35.75 33.48 -39.01
CA ARG A 296 -35.68 34.93 -39.27
C ARG A 296 -36.55 35.31 -40.47
N ASP A 297 -36.49 34.55 -41.56
CA ASP A 297 -37.30 34.78 -42.76
C ASP A 297 -38.80 34.60 -42.49
N SER A 298 -39.18 33.57 -41.73
CA SER A 298 -40.58 33.38 -41.32
C SER A 298 -41.10 34.48 -40.38
N ARG A 299 -40.24 35.06 -39.52
CA ARG A 299 -40.58 36.28 -38.74
C ARG A 299 -40.69 37.53 -39.62
N ALA A 300 -39.85 37.68 -40.64
CA ALA A 300 -39.88 38.81 -41.56
C ALA A 300 -41.14 38.80 -42.44
N ASP A 301 -41.59 37.63 -42.90
CA ASP A 301 -42.87 37.51 -43.63
C ASP A 301 -44.09 37.61 -42.73
N GLY A 302 -44.00 37.17 -41.46
CA GLY A 302 -45.03 37.42 -40.45
C GLY A 302 -45.20 38.91 -40.10
N ARG A 303 -44.13 39.72 -40.20
CA ARG A 303 -44.16 41.17 -39.94
C ARG A 303 -44.72 42.00 -41.09
N LYS A 304 -44.90 41.42 -42.29
CA LYS A 304 -45.61 42.08 -43.40
C LYS A 304 -47.14 42.03 -43.27
N GLY A 305 -47.68 41.37 -42.23
CA GLY A 305 -49.11 41.27 -41.95
C GLY A 305 -49.64 42.08 -40.76
N ALA A 306 -48.80 42.78 -39.99
CA ALA A 306 -49.23 43.54 -38.82
C ALA A 306 -48.54 44.90 -38.76
N LYS A 307 -49.36 45.95 -38.84
CA LYS A 307 -48.99 47.36 -38.70
C LYS A 307 -49.38 47.80 -37.29
N ASP A 308 -48.52 48.62 -36.67
CA ASP A 308 -48.59 49.27 -35.34
C ASP A 308 -48.55 48.29 -34.15
N ASP A 309 -47.80 48.47 -33.05
CA ASP A 309 -47.26 49.65 -32.38
C ASP A 309 -45.91 49.32 -31.70
N GLY A 310 -45.22 50.37 -31.22
CA GLY A 310 -43.80 50.40 -30.84
C GLY A 310 -43.32 49.51 -29.69
N GLY A 311 -41.99 49.52 -29.54
CA GLY A 311 -41.28 48.86 -28.44
C GLY A 311 -39.81 48.60 -28.79
N GLU A 312 -38.96 49.38 -28.11
CA GLU A 312 -37.57 49.17 -27.69
C GLU A 312 -36.57 48.41 -28.57
N ASP A 313 -35.49 49.15 -28.83
CA ASP A 313 -34.21 48.78 -29.40
C ASP A 313 -33.42 48.00 -28.33
N ASP A 314 -33.50 46.66 -28.36
CA ASP A 314 -32.55 45.80 -27.66
C ASP A 314 -31.52 45.35 -28.70
N GLY A 315 -30.34 45.98 -28.63
CA GLY A 315 -29.15 45.56 -29.36
C GLY A 315 -28.73 44.18 -28.85
N ASP A 316 -29.11 43.15 -29.58
CA ASP A 316 -28.50 41.83 -29.47
C ASP A 316 -27.05 41.96 -29.95
N ASP A 317 -26.13 41.92 -29.00
CA ASP A 317 -24.69 41.79 -29.22
C ASP A 317 -24.43 40.51 -30.03
N ASP A 318 -24.23 40.67 -31.34
CA ASP A 318 -23.65 39.66 -32.22
C ASP A 318 -22.19 39.42 -31.76
N ASP A 319 -22.01 38.55 -30.77
CA ASP A 319 -20.70 37.97 -30.43
C ASP A 319 -20.33 37.00 -31.55
N GLU A 320 -19.81 37.55 -32.65
CA GLU A 320 -19.09 36.82 -33.70
C GLU A 320 -17.86 36.14 -33.07
N GLY A 321 -18.09 34.97 -32.48
CA GLY A 321 -17.04 34.08 -32.01
C GLY A 321 -16.12 33.67 -33.17
N ASP A 322 -14.93 34.26 -33.19
CA ASP A 322 -13.79 34.00 -34.07
C ASP A 322 -13.70 32.52 -34.54
N PRO A 323 -13.97 32.22 -35.83
CA PRO A 323 -14.03 30.86 -36.33
C PRO A 323 -12.64 30.39 -36.76
N GLN A 324 -11.61 30.55 -35.93
CA GLN A 324 -10.27 30.02 -36.21
C GLN A 324 -9.35 30.04 -34.99
N ARG A 325 -9.73 29.36 -33.90
CA ARG A 325 -8.71 28.85 -32.96
C ARG A 325 -7.95 27.69 -33.61
N ALA A 326 -7.01 28.04 -34.49
CA ALA A 326 -5.94 27.14 -34.86
C ALA A 326 -5.24 26.70 -33.56
N VAL A 327 -5.34 25.41 -33.23
CA VAL A 327 -4.68 24.85 -32.06
C VAL A 327 -3.18 25.00 -32.28
N ASP A 328 -2.55 25.92 -31.55
CA ASP A 328 -1.10 26.11 -31.60
C ASP A 328 -0.39 24.87 -31.03
N LEU A 329 0.05 23.99 -31.94
CA LEU A 329 0.77 22.76 -31.61
C LEU A 329 2.25 23.00 -31.28
N SER A 330 2.74 24.25 -31.29
CA SER A 330 4.14 24.55 -30.94
C SER A 330 4.48 24.20 -29.48
N ALA A 331 3.47 24.11 -28.61
CA ALA A 331 3.58 23.67 -27.22
C ALA A 331 3.15 22.21 -26.98
N ALA A 332 2.81 21.44 -28.03
CA ALA A 332 2.29 20.09 -27.88
C ALA A 332 3.36 19.14 -27.31
N ARG A 333 3.12 18.67 -26.07
CA ARG A 333 3.93 17.62 -25.45
C ARG A 333 3.45 16.25 -25.90
N LEU A 334 4.29 15.54 -26.65
CA LEU A 334 4.08 14.12 -26.93
C LEU A 334 4.18 13.33 -25.63
N THR A 335 3.07 12.72 -25.21
CA THR A 335 3.03 11.82 -24.06
C THR A 335 2.65 10.43 -24.54
N TRP A 336 3.44 9.43 -24.14
CA TRP A 336 3.13 8.03 -24.40
C TRP A 336 2.20 7.52 -23.32
N LYS A 337 1.01 7.03 -23.69
CA LYS A 337 0.11 6.33 -22.78
C LYS A 337 0.04 4.86 -23.15
N LEU A 338 0.32 4.00 -22.19
CA LEU A 338 0.13 2.56 -22.31
C LEU A 338 -1.32 2.24 -21.93
N LEU A 339 -2.12 1.84 -22.91
CA LEU A 339 -3.48 1.34 -22.67
C LEU A 339 -3.42 -0.20 -22.58
N LEU A 340 -3.97 -0.76 -21.50
CA LEU A 340 -4.13 -2.20 -21.35
C LEU A 340 -5.43 -2.59 -22.05
N LEU A 341 -5.30 -3.27 -23.21
CA LEU A 341 -6.43 -3.83 -23.92
C LEU A 341 -6.70 -5.23 -23.38
N ASP A 342 -7.89 -5.47 -22.84
CA ASP A 342 -8.33 -6.84 -22.56
C ASP A 342 -8.54 -7.57 -23.90
N ALA A 343 -8.31 -8.89 -23.90
CA ALA A 343 -8.45 -9.75 -25.09
C ALA A 343 -9.88 -9.72 -25.68
N GLY A 344 -10.86 -9.19 -24.93
CA GLY A 344 -12.23 -8.92 -25.37
C GLY A 344 -12.49 -7.54 -25.98
N GLY A 345 -11.47 -6.70 -26.20
CA GLY A 345 -11.62 -5.39 -26.86
C GLY A 345 -12.18 -4.27 -25.98
N GLY A 346 -12.41 -4.53 -24.68
CA GLY A 346 -12.74 -3.49 -23.70
C GLY A 346 -11.49 -2.73 -23.28
N VAL A 347 -11.54 -1.40 -23.32
CA VAL A 347 -10.50 -0.51 -22.78
C VAL A 347 -10.79 -0.33 -21.29
N ALA A 348 -9.95 -0.92 -20.42
CA ALA A 348 -9.90 -0.54 -19.02
C ALA A 348 -8.81 0.53 -18.85
N GLY A 349 -9.19 1.69 -18.30
CA GLY A 349 -8.34 2.89 -18.16
C GLY A 349 -7.35 2.84 -17.01
#